data_AF-A0A351AGE7-F1
#
_entry.id   AF-A0A351AGE7-F1
#
_cell.length_a   1.000
_cell.length_b   1.000
_cell.length_c   1.000
_cell.angle_alpha   90.00
_cell.angle_beta   90.00
_cell.angle_gamma   90.00
#
_symmetry.space_group_name_H-M   'P 1'
#
loop_
_entity.id
_entity.type
_entity.pdbx_description
1 polymer ?
#
loop_
_entity_poly.entity_id
_entity_poly.type
_entity_poly.pdbx_seq_one_letter_code
_entity_poly.pdbx_strand_id
1 'polypeptide(L)'
;MKAKTAIVIGAGLGGLATAARLAHRGVQVTVLEKTDQIGGRNRRVRVGECDFDGGPTLLMMREPFERLFNDLGERMEDHLPITLCDPSYRVFYRDGTTLDGTPNVAQMVKQIEDLAGRREAERYGKLLGDLAELYRVSVPQFVRRNYRSVLDLARPKDIQAVFKHHMLSNLAKRMEKYVDDPRLRMLFTFQTMYLGLSPYDAPWVYGVLTYMEYGEGIWYPQGGLPRVSEVVADLATTRGATIELGQSVASIEGNRVRMQNGSERTADLIIANADLPYVERELEKRPAKERRTSCSAYLMYIDYQGALPNLLHHNVFFGADFRSNLDAIFQHPLRMPQDPAFYVALSNRTQPDRAPAGHENIFVLVPCPNLDYKMTAQDEQQMQSLVAERMCEVAGFDPANIQAQRTYGPQDWAGDLNLDKGAAFGLSHDFMQSVCFRPSNRSKSNPHLFYVGASTTPGNGLPMVLIGAELVEQRIGDAGYLG
;
A
#
# COMPACT_ATOMS: atom_id res chain seq x y z
N MET A 1 -32.17 11.46 -5.63
CA MET A 1 -32.08 12.91 -5.36
C MET A 1 -30.65 13.30 -5.67
N LYS A 2 -30.40 14.31 -6.52
CA LYS A 2 -29.02 14.74 -6.78
C LYS A 2 -28.42 15.28 -5.48
N ALA A 3 -27.30 14.71 -5.05
CA ALA A 3 -26.59 15.16 -3.86
C ALA A 3 -25.99 16.55 -4.13
N LYS A 4 -26.17 17.46 -3.18
CA LYS A 4 -25.57 18.79 -3.20
C LYS A 4 -24.40 18.88 -2.22
N THR A 5 -24.44 18.10 -1.14
CA THR A 5 -23.41 18.13 -0.09
C THR A 5 -22.87 16.75 0.21
N ALA A 6 -21.57 16.67 0.52
CA ALA A 6 -20.91 15.45 0.97
C ALA A 6 -19.95 15.72 2.13
N ILE A 7 -19.91 14.82 3.11
CA ILE A 7 -18.88 14.78 4.15
C ILE A 7 -17.98 13.56 3.90
N VAL A 8 -16.67 13.78 3.81
CA VAL A 8 -15.65 12.73 3.76
C VAL A 8 -14.96 12.65 5.11
N ILE A 9 -14.92 11.47 5.71
CA ILE A 9 -14.31 11.23 7.02
C ILE A 9 -12.95 10.57 6.81
N GLY A 10 -11.88 11.35 7.01
CA GLY A 10 -10.48 10.99 6.84
C GLY A 10 -9.88 11.50 5.52
N ALA A 11 -8.77 12.21 5.61
CA ALA A 11 -8.00 12.79 4.51
C ALA A 11 -6.84 11.88 4.05
N GLY A 12 -7.03 10.57 4.08
CA GLY A 12 -6.16 9.63 3.35
C GLY A 12 -6.42 9.71 1.84
N LEU A 13 -5.51 9.16 1.02
CA LEU A 13 -5.58 9.29 -0.45
C LEU A 13 -6.93 8.87 -1.06
N GLY A 14 -7.55 7.79 -0.58
CA GLY A 14 -8.88 7.37 -1.05
C GLY A 14 -9.97 8.40 -0.77
N GLY A 15 -9.95 9.01 0.42
CA GLY A 15 -10.85 10.08 0.83
C GLY A 15 -10.62 11.36 0.02
N LEU A 16 -9.36 11.78 -0.13
CA LEU A 16 -8.98 12.94 -0.94
C LEU A 16 -9.35 12.78 -2.41
N ALA A 17 -9.08 11.61 -3.01
CA ALA A 17 -9.46 11.33 -4.39
C ALA A 17 -10.98 11.33 -4.58
N THR A 18 -11.74 10.78 -3.62
CA THR A 18 -13.21 10.82 -3.67
C THR A 18 -13.72 12.26 -3.51
N ALA A 19 -13.11 13.05 -2.63
CA ALA A 19 -13.45 14.47 -2.46
C ALA A 19 -13.20 15.27 -3.75
N ALA A 20 -12.04 15.08 -4.39
CA ALA A 20 -11.71 15.74 -5.65
C ALA A 20 -12.71 15.39 -6.77
N ARG A 21 -13.03 14.11 -6.89
CA ARG A 21 -14.02 13.58 -7.85
C ARG A 21 -15.43 14.16 -7.66
N LEU A 22 -15.92 14.16 -6.42
CA LEU A 22 -17.25 14.72 -6.10
C LEU A 22 -17.28 16.25 -6.27
N ALA A 23 -16.24 16.96 -5.85
CA ALA A 23 -16.11 18.40 -6.04
C ALA A 23 -16.05 18.77 -7.53
N HIS A 24 -15.35 17.98 -8.34
CA HIS A 24 -15.34 18.14 -9.81
C HIS A 24 -16.73 18.01 -10.44
N ARG A 25 -17.61 17.20 -9.84
CA ARG A 25 -19.02 17.06 -10.25
C ARG A 25 -19.94 18.13 -9.65
N GLY A 26 -19.39 19.15 -8.97
CA GLY A 26 -20.14 20.26 -8.39
C GLY A 26 -20.81 19.95 -7.05
N VAL A 27 -20.43 18.85 -6.37
CA VAL A 27 -20.88 18.57 -5.00
C VAL A 27 -20.06 19.40 -4.02
N GLN A 28 -20.71 20.05 -3.05
CA GLN A 28 -20.02 20.75 -1.97
C GLN A 28 -19.46 19.74 -0.97
N VAL A 29 -18.13 19.57 -0.95
CA VAL A 29 -17.47 18.56 -0.13
C VAL A 29 -16.78 19.18 1.10
N THR A 30 -16.97 18.58 2.26
CA THR A 30 -16.14 18.82 3.45
C THR A 30 -15.40 17.56 3.85
N VAL A 31 -14.07 17.61 3.93
CA VAL A 31 -13.22 16.54 4.45
C VAL A 31 -12.91 16.83 5.91
N LEU A 32 -13.19 15.87 6.79
CA LEU A 32 -12.91 15.96 8.23
C LEU A 32 -11.77 14.99 8.55
N GLU A 33 -10.63 15.53 8.98
CA GLU A 33 -9.44 14.76 9.35
C GLU A 33 -9.15 14.94 10.84
N LYS A 34 -8.94 13.83 11.56
CA LYS A 34 -8.62 13.80 12.99
C LYS A 34 -7.23 14.35 13.25
N THR A 35 -6.26 14.05 12.39
CA THR A 35 -4.87 14.48 12.56
C THR A 35 -4.67 15.95 12.18
N ASP A 36 -3.49 16.48 12.49
CA ASP A 36 -3.02 17.82 12.14
C ASP A 36 -2.50 17.94 10.70
N GLN A 37 -2.53 16.84 9.95
CA GLN A 37 -2.09 16.77 8.55
C GLN A 37 -2.92 15.78 7.74
N ILE A 38 -2.87 15.93 6.41
CA ILE A 38 -3.50 15.00 5.46
C ILE A 38 -2.60 13.79 5.15
N GLY A 39 -3.11 12.88 4.31
CA GLY A 39 -2.35 11.77 3.71
C GLY A 39 -2.51 10.44 4.43
N GLY A 40 -2.93 10.44 5.71
CA GLY A 40 -3.10 9.22 6.50
C GLY A 40 -1.80 8.41 6.54
N ARG A 41 -1.81 7.16 6.05
CA ARG A 41 -0.57 6.36 5.92
C ARG A 41 0.46 6.98 4.96
N ASN A 42 0.00 7.77 3.99
CA ASN A 42 0.81 8.43 2.97
C ASN A 42 1.11 9.90 3.33
N ARG A 43 1.26 10.18 4.63
CA ARG A 43 1.58 11.52 5.16
C ARG A 43 3.08 11.80 5.06
N ARG A 44 3.46 13.08 5.13
CA ARG A 44 4.86 13.48 5.26
C ARG A 44 5.35 13.26 6.69
N VAL A 45 6.62 12.89 6.84
CA VAL A 45 7.29 12.78 8.15
C VAL A 45 8.60 13.54 8.09
N ARG A 46 8.88 14.36 9.10
CA ARG A 46 10.17 15.03 9.28
C ARG A 46 10.81 14.55 10.57
N VAL A 47 12.09 14.19 10.50
CA VAL A 47 12.90 13.76 11.65
C VAL A 47 14.27 14.39 11.52
N GLY A 48 14.70 15.11 12.57
CA GLY A 48 15.86 15.97 12.47
C GLY A 48 15.70 16.98 11.33
N GLU A 49 16.66 16.98 10.42
CA GLU A 49 16.67 17.84 9.24
C GLU A 49 16.24 17.11 7.96
N CYS A 50 15.85 15.84 8.05
CA CYS A 50 15.48 15.00 6.92
C CYS A 50 13.95 14.87 6.71
N ASP A 51 13.56 14.77 5.44
CA ASP A 51 12.18 14.54 4.98
C ASP A 51 11.97 13.08 4.55
N PHE A 52 10.89 12.46 5.01
CA PHE A 52 10.54 11.05 4.77
C PHE A 52 9.11 10.87 4.26
N ASP A 53 8.91 9.83 3.47
CA ASP A 53 7.58 9.32 3.18
C ASP A 53 7.06 8.53 4.39
N GLY A 54 5.85 8.79 4.87
CA GLY A 54 5.36 8.26 6.14
C GLY A 54 4.93 6.79 6.16
N GLY A 55 5.04 6.08 5.04
CA GLY A 55 4.69 4.67 4.94
C GLY A 55 4.93 4.11 3.54
N PRO A 56 4.04 4.38 2.56
CA PRO A 56 4.28 4.00 1.17
C PRO A 56 5.48 4.75 0.58
N THR A 57 6.39 4.02 -0.06
CA THR A 57 7.59 4.57 -0.73
C THR A 57 7.70 4.17 -2.20
N LEU A 58 6.84 3.25 -2.68
CA LEU A 58 6.88 2.69 -4.03
C LEU A 58 5.66 3.17 -4.83
N LEU A 59 5.88 3.96 -5.88
CA LEU A 59 4.82 4.24 -6.86
C LEU A 59 4.85 3.15 -7.94
N MET A 60 3.86 2.25 -7.87
CA MET A 60 3.62 1.18 -8.84
C MET A 60 2.25 1.38 -9.47
N MET A 61 1.99 0.75 -10.62
CA MET A 61 0.75 0.90 -11.39
C MET A 61 0.40 2.38 -11.61
N ARG A 62 1.04 3.04 -12.57
CA ARG A 62 0.82 4.46 -12.83
C ARG A 62 -0.61 4.78 -13.30
N GLU A 63 -1.28 3.85 -13.98
CA GLU A 63 -2.57 4.10 -14.65
C GLU A 63 -3.67 4.62 -13.70
N PRO A 64 -3.90 4.08 -12.48
CA PRO A 64 -4.87 4.65 -11.56
C PRO A 64 -4.57 6.10 -11.12
N PHE A 65 -3.29 6.48 -11.04
CA PHE A 65 -2.91 7.86 -10.75
C PHE A 65 -3.21 8.73 -11.96
N GLU A 66 -2.65 8.41 -13.13
CA GLU A 66 -2.85 9.15 -14.38
C GLU A 66 -4.35 9.33 -14.69
N ARG A 67 -5.13 8.27 -14.47
CA ARG A 67 -6.58 8.33 -14.62
C ARG A 67 -7.26 9.30 -13.67
N LEU A 68 -6.91 9.33 -12.38
CA LEU A 68 -7.50 10.30 -11.46
C LEU A 68 -7.30 11.71 -11.99
N PHE A 69 -6.09 12.06 -12.43
CA PHE A 69 -5.82 13.39 -12.99
C PHE A 69 -6.63 13.63 -14.26
N ASN A 70 -6.63 12.67 -15.20
CA ASN A 70 -7.39 12.78 -16.44
C ASN A 70 -8.90 12.94 -16.20
N ASP A 71 -9.48 12.20 -15.25
CA ASP A 71 -10.89 12.29 -14.87
C ASP A 71 -11.24 13.66 -14.26
N LEU A 72 -10.26 14.39 -13.72
CA LEU A 72 -10.39 15.75 -13.20
C LEU A 72 -10.08 16.83 -14.25
N GLY A 73 -9.73 16.44 -15.48
CA GLY A 73 -9.31 17.33 -16.56
C GLY A 73 -7.86 17.82 -16.45
N GLU A 74 -7.02 17.11 -15.69
CA GLU A 74 -5.62 17.45 -15.43
C GLU A 74 -4.67 16.43 -16.06
N ARG A 75 -3.39 16.78 -16.22
CA ARG A 75 -2.32 15.84 -16.57
C ARG A 75 -1.40 15.63 -15.38
N MET A 76 -1.18 14.38 -14.97
CA MET A 76 -0.42 14.05 -13.75
C MET A 76 0.98 14.68 -13.75
N GLU A 77 1.68 14.60 -14.88
CA GLU A 77 3.06 15.06 -15.05
C GLU A 77 3.22 16.58 -14.89
N ASP A 78 2.14 17.35 -15.05
CA ASP A 78 2.16 18.81 -14.86
C ASP A 78 2.22 19.19 -13.37
N HIS A 79 1.78 18.28 -12.50
CA HIS A 79 1.74 18.47 -11.05
C HIS A 79 2.81 17.66 -10.31
N LEU A 80 3.19 16.52 -10.88
CA LEU A 80 4.07 15.54 -10.27
C LEU A 80 5.11 15.09 -11.32
N PRO A 81 6.30 15.69 -11.36
CA PRO A 81 7.42 15.10 -12.09
C PRO A 81 7.75 13.73 -11.51
N ILE A 82 7.85 12.71 -12.36
CA ILE A 82 8.07 11.31 -11.95
C ILE A 82 9.34 10.77 -12.60
N THR A 83 10.18 10.13 -11.82
CA THR A 83 11.41 9.46 -12.27
C THR A 83 11.26 7.95 -12.13
N LEU A 84 11.72 7.17 -13.11
CA LEU A 84 11.84 5.73 -12.97
C LEU A 84 13.03 5.41 -12.05
N CYS A 85 12.82 4.61 -11.02
CA CYS A 85 13.91 4.02 -10.25
C CYS A 85 14.43 2.80 -11.01
N ASP A 86 15.60 2.91 -11.64
CA ASP A 86 16.29 1.81 -12.32
C ASP A 86 17.76 1.73 -11.87
N PRO A 87 18.18 0.69 -11.13
CA PRO A 87 17.37 -0.44 -10.66
C PRO A 87 16.19 -0.05 -9.76
N SER A 88 15.11 -0.82 -9.83
CA SER A 88 13.92 -0.67 -8.96
C SER A 88 14.30 -0.85 -7.50
N TYR A 89 15.18 -1.79 -7.18
CA TYR A 89 15.74 -2.00 -5.85
C TYR A 89 16.97 -2.91 -5.89
N ARG A 90 17.77 -2.87 -4.82
CA ARG A 90 18.83 -3.85 -4.56
C ARG A 90 18.40 -4.86 -3.50
N VAL A 91 18.68 -6.13 -3.71
CA VAL A 91 18.40 -7.21 -2.77
C VAL A 91 19.69 -7.76 -2.19
N PHE A 92 19.72 -7.95 -0.87
CA PHE A 92 20.81 -8.58 -0.14
C PHE A 92 20.35 -9.90 0.50
N TYR A 93 21.04 -10.99 0.19
CA TYR A 93 20.78 -12.32 0.73
C TYR A 93 21.74 -12.67 1.87
N ARG A 94 21.35 -13.63 2.72
CA ARG A 94 22.19 -14.09 3.84
C ARG A 94 23.48 -14.78 3.40
N ASP A 95 23.53 -15.38 2.21
CA ASP A 95 24.71 -16.01 1.64
C ASP A 95 25.73 -15.01 1.02
N GLY A 96 25.46 -13.70 1.12
CA GLY A 96 26.28 -12.64 0.54
C GLY A 96 25.93 -12.30 -0.92
N THR A 97 25.01 -13.05 -1.54
CA THR A 97 24.51 -12.72 -2.89
C THR A 97 23.84 -11.35 -2.87
N THR A 98 24.07 -10.57 -3.92
CA THR A 98 23.38 -9.31 -4.18
C THR A 98 22.80 -9.33 -5.58
N LEU A 99 21.59 -8.82 -5.75
CA LEU A 99 20.92 -8.75 -7.05
C LEU A 99 20.11 -7.47 -7.16
N ASP A 100 20.16 -6.83 -8.33
CA ASP A 100 19.39 -5.61 -8.56
C ASP A 100 18.09 -5.96 -9.33
N GLY A 101 16.93 -5.75 -8.71
CA GLY A 101 15.66 -5.86 -9.42
C GLY A 101 15.51 -4.69 -10.38
N THR A 102 15.34 -4.95 -11.67
CA THR A 102 15.27 -3.91 -12.71
C THR A 102 14.18 -4.22 -13.74
N PRO A 103 13.43 -3.21 -14.25
CA PRO A 103 12.53 -3.39 -15.38
C PRO A 103 13.29 -3.54 -16.71
N ASN A 104 14.61 -3.32 -16.72
CA ASN A 104 15.44 -3.56 -17.89
C ASN A 104 15.63 -5.06 -18.11
N VAL A 105 14.82 -5.62 -19.02
CA VAL A 105 14.83 -7.05 -19.34
C VAL A 105 16.22 -7.57 -19.71
N ALA A 106 17.01 -6.81 -20.47
CA ALA A 106 18.35 -7.27 -20.88
C ALA A 106 19.32 -7.36 -19.69
N GLN A 107 19.28 -6.38 -18.79
CA GLN A 107 20.07 -6.42 -17.56
C GLN A 107 19.60 -7.55 -16.63
N MET A 108 18.29 -7.74 -16.49
CA MET A 108 17.75 -8.80 -15.65
C MET A 108 18.12 -10.19 -16.17
N VAL A 109 18.01 -10.43 -17.49
CA VAL A 109 18.45 -11.69 -18.12
C VAL A 109 19.92 -11.97 -17.82
N LYS A 110 20.80 -10.95 -17.95
CA LYS A 110 22.22 -11.11 -17.67
C LYS A 110 22.46 -11.48 -16.20
N GLN A 111 21.82 -10.77 -15.26
CA GLN A 111 21.96 -11.08 -13.83
C GLN A 111 21.47 -12.48 -13.47
N ILE A 112 20.38 -12.95 -14.10
CA ILE A 112 19.89 -14.33 -13.93
C ILE A 112 20.89 -15.34 -14.50
N GLU A 113 21.46 -15.06 -15.68
CA GLU A 113 22.47 -15.94 -16.29
C GLU A 113 23.72 -16.07 -15.42
N ASP A 114 24.21 -14.94 -14.90
CA ASP A 114 25.39 -14.90 -14.01
C ASP A 114 25.12 -15.65 -12.69
N LEU A 115 23.89 -15.60 -12.17
CA LEU A 115 23.51 -16.22 -10.89
C LEU A 115 23.16 -17.71 -10.99
N ALA A 116 22.34 -18.08 -11.98
CA ALA A 116 21.64 -19.36 -12.06
C ALA A 116 21.81 -20.07 -13.42
N GLY A 117 22.60 -19.47 -14.32
CA GLY A 117 22.93 -20.04 -15.61
C GLY A 117 21.91 -19.73 -16.71
N ARG A 118 22.37 -19.93 -17.95
CA ARG A 118 21.66 -19.57 -19.18
C ARG A 118 20.24 -20.16 -19.28
N ARG A 119 20.04 -21.38 -18.79
CA ARG A 119 18.74 -22.06 -18.87
C ARG A 119 17.64 -21.30 -18.12
N GLU A 120 17.94 -20.72 -16.95
CA GLU A 120 16.97 -19.92 -16.20
C GLU A 120 16.75 -18.56 -16.88
N ALA A 121 17.82 -17.95 -17.37
CA ALA A 121 17.78 -16.67 -18.06
C ALA A 121 16.87 -16.70 -19.30
N GLU A 122 16.93 -17.78 -20.09
CA GLU A 122 16.07 -18.00 -21.26
C GLU A 122 14.58 -18.14 -20.90
N ARG A 123 14.24 -18.54 -19.66
CA ARG A 123 12.85 -18.65 -19.19
C ARG A 123 12.27 -17.34 -18.67
N TYR A 124 13.10 -16.34 -18.34
CA TYR A 124 12.66 -15.07 -17.78
C TYR A 124 11.72 -14.30 -18.70
N GLY A 125 12.03 -14.23 -20.01
CA GLY A 125 11.15 -13.56 -20.98
C GLY A 125 9.76 -14.20 -21.05
N LYS A 126 9.69 -15.54 -20.92
CA LYS A 126 8.42 -16.26 -20.84
C LYS A 126 7.66 -15.95 -19.54
N LEU A 127 8.35 -15.94 -18.39
CA LEU A 127 7.75 -15.56 -17.12
C LEU A 127 7.11 -14.17 -17.23
N LEU A 128 7.87 -13.17 -17.70
CA LEU A 128 7.39 -11.80 -17.81
C LEU A 128 6.22 -11.68 -18.79
N GLY A 129 6.27 -12.38 -19.93
CA GLY A 129 5.17 -12.41 -20.91
C GLY A 129 3.88 -13.02 -20.37
N ASP A 130 3.97 -14.15 -19.68
CA ASP A 130 2.81 -14.83 -19.08
C ASP A 130 2.18 -13.97 -17.96
N LEU A 131 3.01 -13.28 -17.16
CA LEU A 131 2.52 -12.36 -16.14
C LEU A 131 1.94 -11.06 -16.73
N ALA A 132 2.48 -10.58 -17.86
CA ALA A 132 1.92 -9.43 -18.59
C ALA A 132 0.50 -9.71 -19.11
N GLU A 133 0.31 -10.90 -19.71
CA GLU A 133 -1.01 -11.32 -20.19
C GLU A 133 -1.99 -11.46 -19.01
N LEU A 134 -1.53 -12.07 -17.91
CA LEU A 134 -2.31 -12.20 -16.69
C LEU A 134 -2.74 -10.83 -16.14
N TYR A 135 -1.84 -9.85 -16.07
CA TYR A 135 -2.12 -8.49 -15.59
C TYR A 135 -3.17 -7.77 -16.46
N ARG A 136 -3.00 -7.80 -17.78
CA ARG A 136 -3.93 -7.18 -18.74
C ARG A 136 -5.34 -7.74 -18.66
N VAL A 137 -5.47 -9.00 -18.26
CA VAL A 137 -6.77 -9.67 -18.08
C VAL A 137 -7.32 -9.44 -16.68
N SER A 138 -6.50 -9.59 -15.63
CA SER A 138 -6.99 -9.65 -14.26
C SER A 138 -7.42 -8.29 -13.71
N VAL A 139 -6.65 -7.22 -13.95
CA VAL A 139 -6.92 -5.89 -13.39
C VAL A 139 -8.25 -5.32 -13.89
N PRO A 140 -8.53 -5.24 -15.20
CA PRO A 140 -9.79 -4.69 -15.69
C PRO A 140 -11.00 -5.56 -15.33
N GLN A 141 -10.83 -6.89 -15.28
CA GLN A 141 -11.96 -7.82 -15.13
C GLN A 141 -12.34 -8.07 -13.66
N PHE A 142 -11.36 -8.06 -12.74
CA PHE A 142 -11.57 -8.46 -11.35
C PHE A 142 -11.30 -7.39 -10.31
N VAL A 143 -10.37 -6.46 -10.56
CA VAL A 143 -10.02 -5.42 -9.59
C VAL A 143 -10.91 -4.20 -9.76
N ARG A 144 -11.09 -3.75 -11.00
CA ARG A 144 -11.81 -2.51 -11.31
C ARG A 144 -13.30 -2.73 -11.55
N ARG A 145 -13.96 -3.43 -10.63
CA ARG A 145 -15.38 -3.75 -10.76
C ARG A 145 -16.09 -3.73 -9.43
N ASN A 146 -17.27 -3.13 -9.43
CA ASN A 146 -18.23 -3.25 -8.33
C ASN A 146 -18.96 -4.60 -8.40
N TYR A 147 -18.83 -5.40 -7.35
CA TYR A 147 -19.57 -6.65 -7.18
C TYR A 147 -20.84 -6.41 -6.36
N ARG A 148 -21.98 -6.89 -6.85
CA ARG A 148 -23.27 -6.89 -6.15
C ARG A 148 -23.56 -8.25 -5.52
N SER A 149 -23.08 -9.33 -6.13
CA SER A 149 -23.22 -10.69 -5.62
C SER A 149 -22.10 -11.62 -6.11
N VAL A 150 -22.00 -12.83 -5.56
CA VAL A 150 -21.08 -13.87 -6.05
C VAL A 150 -21.38 -14.32 -7.48
N LEU A 151 -22.63 -14.17 -7.94
CA LEU A 151 -23.04 -14.52 -9.31
C LEU A 151 -22.37 -13.63 -10.36
N ASP A 152 -21.90 -12.44 -9.96
CA ASP A 152 -21.14 -11.55 -10.84
C ASP A 152 -19.81 -12.15 -11.30
N LEU A 153 -19.27 -13.15 -10.59
CA LEU A 153 -18.08 -13.93 -10.97
C LEU A 153 -18.38 -15.10 -11.91
N ALA A 154 -19.64 -15.50 -12.04
CA ALA A 154 -20.05 -16.65 -12.86
C ALA A 154 -20.23 -16.30 -14.35
N ARG A 155 -19.71 -15.15 -14.80
CA ARG A 155 -19.77 -14.78 -16.22
C ARG A 155 -18.88 -15.75 -17.01
N PRO A 156 -19.33 -16.30 -18.16
CA PRO A 156 -18.54 -17.23 -18.96
C PRO A 156 -17.14 -16.71 -19.29
N LYS A 157 -17.01 -15.41 -19.58
CA LYS A 157 -15.72 -14.73 -19.83
C LYS A 157 -14.77 -14.77 -18.63
N ASP A 158 -15.29 -14.57 -17.41
CA ASP A 158 -14.49 -14.56 -16.18
C ASP A 158 -14.03 -15.98 -15.85
N ILE A 159 -14.92 -16.97 -15.97
CA ILE A 159 -14.60 -18.38 -15.77
C ILE A 159 -13.52 -18.82 -16.78
N GLN A 160 -13.70 -18.49 -18.06
CA GLN A 160 -12.72 -18.77 -19.10
C GLN A 160 -11.36 -18.15 -18.79
N ALA A 161 -11.32 -16.90 -18.32
CA ALA A 161 -10.09 -16.23 -17.92
C ALA A 161 -9.40 -16.96 -16.74
N VAL A 162 -10.15 -17.33 -15.71
CA VAL A 162 -9.62 -18.04 -14.53
C VAL A 162 -8.95 -19.36 -14.94
N PHE A 163 -9.62 -20.16 -15.79
CA PHE A 163 -9.07 -21.44 -16.26
C PHE A 163 -7.89 -21.24 -17.22
N LYS A 164 -8.03 -20.38 -18.24
CA LYS A 164 -6.98 -20.13 -19.25
C LYS A 164 -5.68 -19.66 -18.61
N HIS A 165 -5.76 -18.76 -17.64
CA HIS A 165 -4.59 -18.18 -16.99
C HIS A 165 -4.20 -18.91 -15.68
N HIS A 166 -4.92 -19.97 -15.33
CA HIS A 166 -4.69 -20.77 -14.13
C HIS A 166 -4.60 -19.92 -12.84
N MET A 167 -5.46 -18.90 -12.74
CA MET A 167 -5.37 -17.85 -11.71
C MET A 167 -5.33 -18.40 -10.27
N LEU A 168 -5.98 -19.54 -10.02
CA LEU A 168 -6.08 -20.17 -8.69
C LEU A 168 -4.96 -21.18 -8.37
N SER A 169 -4.03 -21.43 -9.28
CA SER A 169 -2.87 -22.29 -8.98
C SER A 169 -2.00 -21.68 -7.89
N ASN A 170 -1.28 -22.47 -7.11
CA ASN A 170 -0.35 -21.93 -6.09
C ASN A 170 0.82 -21.17 -6.74
N LEU A 171 1.11 -19.97 -6.25
CA LEU A 171 2.14 -19.08 -6.80
C LEU A 171 3.53 -19.72 -6.72
N ALA A 172 3.97 -20.12 -5.51
CA ALA A 172 5.29 -20.70 -5.31
C ALA A 172 5.54 -21.92 -6.21
N LYS A 173 4.60 -22.89 -6.25
CA LYS A 173 4.71 -24.08 -7.11
C LYS A 173 4.73 -23.76 -8.59
N ARG A 174 4.00 -22.73 -9.02
CA ARG A 174 3.93 -22.36 -10.43
C ARG A 174 5.17 -21.60 -10.88
N MET A 175 5.81 -20.86 -9.97
CA MET A 175 7.07 -20.16 -10.20
C MET A 175 8.22 -21.13 -10.51
N GLU A 176 8.17 -22.37 -9.97
CA GLU A 176 9.16 -23.43 -10.26
C GLU A 176 9.23 -23.82 -11.74
N LYS A 177 8.24 -23.46 -12.56
CA LYS A 177 8.30 -23.67 -14.02
C LYS A 177 9.27 -22.73 -14.72
N TYR A 178 9.65 -21.64 -14.07
CA TYR A 178 10.49 -20.58 -14.64
C TYR A 178 11.86 -20.51 -13.99
N VAL A 179 11.91 -20.64 -12.66
CA VAL A 179 13.14 -20.48 -11.87
C VAL A 179 13.38 -21.68 -10.96
N ASP A 180 14.61 -22.20 -10.99
CA ASP A 180 15.04 -23.30 -10.12
C ASP A 180 15.77 -22.76 -8.89
N ASP A 181 16.60 -21.73 -9.07
CA ASP A 181 17.36 -21.09 -7.99
C ASP A 181 16.43 -20.51 -6.89
N PRO A 182 16.64 -20.88 -5.61
CA PRO A 182 15.79 -20.43 -4.52
C PRO A 182 15.82 -18.91 -4.30
N ARG A 183 16.92 -18.23 -4.64
CA ARG A 183 17.06 -16.78 -4.49
C ARG A 183 16.19 -16.04 -5.51
N LEU A 184 16.15 -16.52 -6.75
CA LEU A 184 15.27 -16.00 -7.79
C LEU A 184 13.79 -16.29 -7.49
N ARG A 185 13.48 -17.48 -6.95
CA ARG A 185 12.13 -17.78 -6.47
C ARG A 185 11.68 -16.79 -5.41
N MET A 186 12.54 -16.49 -4.44
CA MET A 186 12.24 -15.49 -3.41
C MET A 186 12.07 -14.09 -4.03
N LEU A 187 12.99 -13.67 -4.91
CA LEU A 187 12.94 -12.38 -5.60
C LEU A 187 11.63 -12.15 -6.36
N PHE A 188 11.12 -13.16 -7.04
CA PHE A 188 9.91 -13.03 -7.86
C PHE A 188 8.61 -13.34 -7.13
N THR A 189 8.67 -13.70 -5.85
CA THR A 189 7.46 -14.03 -5.08
C THR A 189 7.28 -13.22 -3.80
N PHE A 190 8.31 -12.52 -3.29
CA PHE A 190 8.18 -11.74 -2.06
C PHE A 190 7.14 -10.61 -2.15
N GLN A 191 6.79 -10.14 -3.35
CA GLN A 191 5.83 -9.07 -3.58
C GLN A 191 4.45 -9.37 -2.98
N THR A 192 4.09 -10.64 -2.75
CA THR A 192 2.84 -10.99 -2.04
C THR A 192 2.78 -10.42 -0.62
N MET A 193 3.93 -10.07 -0.03
CA MET A 193 4.00 -9.36 1.24
C MET A 193 3.30 -7.99 1.20
N TYR A 194 3.20 -7.33 0.05
CA TYR A 194 2.45 -6.07 -0.10
C TYR A 194 0.98 -6.24 0.24
N LEU A 195 0.43 -7.44 0.04
CA LEU A 195 -0.94 -7.79 0.36
C LEU A 195 -1.07 -8.49 1.72
N GLY A 196 0.05 -8.71 2.41
CA GLY A 196 0.11 -9.49 3.64
C GLY A 196 -0.16 -10.98 3.42
N LEU A 197 0.37 -11.54 2.33
CA LEU A 197 0.22 -12.95 1.99
C LEU A 197 1.58 -13.63 1.89
N SER A 198 1.62 -14.86 2.39
CA SER A 198 2.71 -15.78 2.10
C SER A 198 2.61 -16.26 0.64
N PRO A 199 3.69 -16.23 -0.16
CA PRO A 199 3.66 -16.73 -1.53
C PRO A 199 3.45 -18.24 -1.60
N TYR A 200 3.67 -18.94 -0.49
CA TYR A 200 3.39 -20.37 -0.34
C TYR A 200 1.89 -20.69 -0.23
N ASP A 201 1.06 -19.70 0.08
CA ASP A 201 -0.40 -19.82 0.19
C ASP A 201 -1.14 -19.00 -0.89
N ALA A 202 -0.43 -18.08 -1.56
CA ALA A 202 -1.00 -17.16 -2.53
C ALA A 202 -1.37 -17.86 -3.87
N PRO A 203 -2.50 -17.51 -4.49
CA PRO A 203 -2.82 -17.89 -5.86
C PRO A 203 -1.94 -17.17 -6.90
N TRP A 204 -1.75 -17.81 -8.06
CA TRP A 204 -0.91 -17.36 -9.18
C TRP A 204 -1.33 -16.01 -9.73
N VAL A 205 -2.61 -15.65 -9.59
CA VAL A 205 -3.10 -14.31 -9.95
C VAL A 205 -2.30 -13.19 -9.29
N TYR A 206 -1.72 -13.41 -8.11
CA TYR A 206 -0.87 -12.43 -7.43
C TYR A 206 0.55 -12.31 -8.01
N GLY A 207 0.96 -13.19 -8.93
CA GLY A 207 2.19 -13.00 -9.71
C GLY A 207 2.17 -11.74 -10.57
N VAL A 208 0.99 -11.12 -10.77
CA VAL A 208 0.90 -9.78 -11.40
C VAL A 208 1.67 -8.72 -10.64
N LEU A 209 1.89 -8.87 -9.33
CA LEU A 209 2.70 -7.93 -8.54
C LEU A 209 4.16 -7.93 -9.03
N THR A 210 4.69 -9.09 -9.39
CA THR A 210 6.01 -9.21 -10.02
C THR A 210 6.02 -8.49 -11.38
N TYR A 211 4.97 -8.59 -12.19
CA TYR A 211 4.89 -7.83 -13.43
C TYR A 211 4.77 -6.31 -13.22
N MET A 212 4.11 -5.85 -12.16
CA MET A 212 4.07 -4.42 -11.83
C MET A 212 5.48 -3.87 -11.60
N GLU A 213 6.35 -4.61 -10.91
CA GLU A 213 7.72 -4.16 -10.63
C GLU A 213 8.68 -4.31 -11.81
N TYR A 214 8.67 -5.47 -12.47
CA TYR A 214 9.65 -5.81 -13.52
C TYR A 214 9.15 -5.48 -14.94
N GLY A 215 7.85 -5.32 -15.11
CA GLY A 215 7.23 -4.96 -16.39
C GLY A 215 6.91 -3.47 -16.49
N GLU A 216 6.30 -2.89 -15.45
CA GLU A 216 5.92 -1.46 -15.45
C GLU A 216 6.95 -0.56 -14.74
N GLY A 217 7.73 -1.10 -13.80
CA GLY A 217 8.74 -0.35 -13.05
C GLY A 217 8.23 0.26 -11.74
N ILE A 218 9.18 0.65 -10.89
CA ILE A 218 8.95 1.42 -9.67
C ILE A 218 9.33 2.87 -9.92
N TRP A 219 8.43 3.77 -9.56
CA TRP A 219 8.56 5.18 -9.88
C TRP A 219 8.67 6.04 -8.61
N TYR A 220 9.31 7.19 -8.75
CA TYR A 220 9.46 8.19 -7.70
C TYR A 220 8.88 9.54 -8.14
N PRO A 221 7.78 10.01 -7.54
CA PRO A 221 7.32 11.38 -7.72
C PRO A 221 8.21 12.35 -6.95
N GLN A 222 8.59 13.47 -7.55
CA GLN A 222 9.32 14.54 -6.88
C GLN A 222 8.53 15.03 -5.65
N GLY A 223 9.21 15.14 -4.50
CA GLY A 223 8.59 15.39 -3.20
C GLY A 223 8.12 14.12 -2.48
N GLY A 224 8.30 12.95 -3.09
CA GLY A 224 7.89 11.64 -2.59
C GLY A 224 6.40 11.36 -2.67
N LEU A 225 6.01 10.17 -2.21
CA LEU A 225 4.62 9.71 -2.28
C LEU A 225 3.62 10.62 -1.53
N PRO A 226 3.96 11.29 -0.41
CA PRO A 226 3.08 12.25 0.23
C PRO A 226 2.66 13.42 -0.67
N ARG A 227 3.54 13.80 -1.63
CA ARG A 227 3.24 14.87 -2.58
C ARG A 227 2.01 14.55 -3.44
N VAL A 228 1.74 13.28 -3.71
CA VAL A 228 0.52 12.86 -4.41
C VAL A 228 -0.73 13.22 -3.60
N SER A 229 -0.71 12.98 -2.28
CA SER A 229 -1.83 13.35 -1.40
C SER A 229 -2.03 14.87 -1.37
N GLU A 230 -0.93 15.63 -1.27
CA GLU A 230 -0.94 17.10 -1.28
C GLU A 230 -1.56 17.65 -2.57
N VAL A 231 -1.09 17.20 -3.73
CA VAL A 231 -1.62 17.63 -5.04
C VAL A 231 -3.11 17.28 -5.19
N VAL A 232 -3.53 16.07 -4.79
CA VAL A 232 -4.94 15.68 -4.87
C VAL A 232 -5.81 16.52 -3.93
N ALA A 233 -5.30 16.87 -2.74
CA ALA A 233 -5.97 17.80 -1.83
C ALA A 233 -6.12 19.19 -2.46
N ASP A 234 -5.06 19.73 -3.06
CA ASP A 234 -5.08 21.02 -3.77
C ASP A 234 -6.10 21.01 -4.92
N LEU A 235 -6.13 19.92 -5.71
CA LEU A 235 -7.10 19.74 -6.79
C LEU A 235 -8.55 19.67 -6.27
N ALA A 236 -8.77 19.09 -5.09
CA ALA A 236 -10.09 19.08 -4.45
C ALA A 236 -10.48 20.49 -3.99
N THR A 237 -9.58 21.22 -3.33
CA THR A 237 -9.86 22.55 -2.78
C THR A 237 -10.06 23.60 -3.87
N THR A 238 -9.27 23.57 -4.94
CA THR A 238 -9.48 24.43 -6.12
C THR A 238 -10.84 24.20 -6.79
N ARG A 239 -11.45 23.02 -6.59
CA ARG A 239 -12.80 22.66 -7.06
C ARG A 239 -13.89 22.90 -6.00
N GLY A 240 -13.57 23.57 -4.89
CA GLY A 240 -14.53 23.98 -3.87
C GLY A 240 -14.68 23.04 -2.67
N ALA A 241 -13.84 21.99 -2.55
CA ALA A 241 -13.81 21.18 -1.34
C ALA A 241 -13.15 21.94 -0.18
N THR A 242 -13.67 21.76 1.04
CA THR A 242 -13.04 22.25 2.28
C THR A 242 -12.38 21.08 3.01
N ILE A 243 -11.16 21.25 3.50
CA ILE A 243 -10.45 20.24 4.30
C ILE A 243 -10.22 20.81 5.70
N GLU A 244 -10.78 20.16 6.72
CA GLU A 244 -10.68 20.57 8.11
C GLU A 244 -9.88 19.54 8.92
N LEU A 245 -8.74 19.98 9.45
CA LEU A 245 -7.83 19.18 10.27
C LEU A 245 -8.21 19.29 11.76
N GLY A 246 -7.74 18.35 12.58
CA GLY A 246 -8.08 18.28 14.00
C GLY A 246 -9.57 17.98 14.29
N GLN A 247 -10.32 17.52 13.29
CA GLN A 247 -11.75 17.25 13.33
C GLN A 247 -12.03 15.76 13.48
N SER A 248 -12.02 15.27 14.72
CA SER A 248 -12.31 13.87 15.03
C SER A 248 -13.81 13.59 15.07
N VAL A 249 -14.30 12.63 14.26
CA VAL A 249 -15.70 12.19 14.25
C VAL A 249 -15.98 11.23 15.39
N ALA A 250 -17.10 11.40 16.07
CA ALA A 250 -17.57 10.56 17.18
C ALA A 250 -18.65 9.55 16.77
N SER A 251 -19.58 9.93 15.88
CA SER A 251 -20.62 9.01 15.38
C SER A 251 -21.21 9.42 14.03
N ILE A 252 -21.82 8.44 13.35
CA ILE A 252 -22.58 8.58 12.10
C ILE A 252 -23.99 8.01 12.32
N GLU A 253 -25.01 8.84 12.10
CA GLU A 253 -26.42 8.47 12.29
C GLU A 253 -27.26 8.96 11.10
N GLY A 254 -27.60 8.04 10.19
CA GLY A 254 -28.29 8.40 8.94
C GLY A 254 -27.44 9.36 8.10
N ASN A 255 -27.93 10.58 7.89
CA ASN A 255 -27.22 11.63 7.15
C ASN A 255 -26.49 12.64 8.05
N ARG A 256 -26.38 12.34 9.36
CA ARG A 256 -25.75 13.20 10.37
C ARG A 256 -24.39 12.63 10.82
N VAL A 257 -23.42 13.52 10.96
CA VAL A 257 -22.08 13.26 11.53
C VAL A 257 -21.93 14.10 12.79
N ARG A 258 -21.59 13.48 13.92
CA ARG A 258 -21.28 14.15 15.19
C ARG A 258 -19.77 14.12 15.42
N MET A 259 -19.20 15.25 15.79
CA MET A 259 -17.79 15.42 16.13
C MET A 259 -17.54 15.16 17.61
N GLN A 260 -16.29 14.85 17.98
CA GLN A 260 -15.89 14.65 19.39
C GLN A 260 -16.11 15.89 20.27
N ASN A 261 -16.05 17.10 19.68
CA ASN A 261 -16.37 18.35 20.39
C ASN A 261 -17.88 18.60 20.58
N GLY A 262 -18.74 17.68 20.14
CA GLY A 262 -20.19 17.77 20.25
C GLY A 262 -20.88 18.51 19.10
N SER A 263 -20.14 19.15 18.20
CA SER A 263 -20.74 19.75 16.99
C SER A 263 -21.29 18.69 16.04
N GLU A 264 -22.32 19.06 15.27
CA GLU A 264 -22.98 18.16 14.34
C GLU A 264 -23.09 18.80 12.95
N ARG A 265 -22.99 17.96 11.92
CA ARG A 265 -23.19 18.36 10.52
C ARG A 265 -24.04 17.32 9.81
N THR A 266 -24.78 17.76 8.81
CA THR A 266 -25.55 16.88 7.92
C THR A 266 -25.10 17.03 6.49
N ALA A 267 -25.17 15.94 5.72
CA ALA A 267 -24.87 15.95 4.30
C ALA A 267 -25.70 14.90 3.56
N ASP A 268 -25.96 15.12 2.27
CA ASP A 268 -26.68 14.14 1.45
C ASP A 268 -25.91 12.81 1.33
N LEU A 269 -24.58 12.91 1.34
CA LEU A 269 -23.63 11.80 1.27
C LEU A 269 -22.60 11.86 2.40
N ILE A 270 -22.27 10.70 2.95
CA ILE A 270 -21.17 10.51 3.89
C ILE A 270 -20.26 9.43 3.31
N ILE A 271 -18.96 9.72 3.21
CA ILE A 271 -17.93 8.81 2.72
C ILE A 271 -16.94 8.59 3.85
N ALA A 272 -16.88 7.38 4.39
CA ALA A 272 -15.89 7.03 5.41
C ALA A 272 -14.64 6.41 4.78
N ASN A 273 -13.50 7.12 4.89
CA ASN A 273 -12.18 6.63 4.50
C ASN A 273 -11.38 6.05 5.69
N ALA A 274 -11.85 6.29 6.92
CA ALA A 274 -11.33 5.61 8.11
C ALA A 274 -11.49 4.10 8.00
N ASP A 275 -10.69 3.34 8.77
CA ASP A 275 -10.67 1.89 8.67
C ASP A 275 -12.06 1.27 8.94
N LEU A 276 -12.48 0.29 8.14
CA LEU A 276 -13.87 -0.18 8.15
C LEU A 276 -14.25 -0.77 9.51
N PRO A 277 -13.44 -1.63 10.15
CA PRO A 277 -13.79 -2.15 11.47
C PRO A 277 -13.95 -1.03 12.52
N TYR A 278 -13.12 0.02 12.44
CA TYR A 278 -13.27 1.21 13.29
C TYR A 278 -14.55 1.97 12.98
N VAL A 279 -14.88 2.20 11.70
CA VAL A 279 -16.12 2.88 11.31
C VAL A 279 -17.33 2.11 11.81
N GLU A 280 -17.36 0.78 11.64
CA GLU A 280 -18.46 -0.07 12.10
C GLU A 280 -18.64 0.01 13.62
N ARG A 281 -17.54 -0.20 14.36
CA ARG A 281 -17.56 -0.29 15.83
C ARG A 281 -17.75 1.06 16.50
N GLU A 282 -16.95 2.04 16.10
CA GLU A 282 -16.83 3.32 16.80
C GLU A 282 -17.74 4.40 16.22
N LEU A 283 -17.96 4.45 14.91
CA LEU A 283 -18.73 5.54 14.30
C LEU A 283 -20.20 5.16 14.07
N GLU A 284 -20.47 3.97 13.52
CA GLU A 284 -21.82 3.44 13.31
C GLU A 284 -22.40 2.77 14.57
N LYS A 285 -21.58 2.58 15.62
CA LYS A 285 -21.96 1.92 16.90
C LYS A 285 -22.65 0.57 16.69
N ARG A 286 -22.18 -0.20 15.70
CA ARG A 286 -22.69 -1.55 15.39
C ARG A 286 -21.61 -2.60 15.66
N PRO A 287 -21.99 -3.87 15.93
CA PRO A 287 -21.02 -4.95 16.00
C PRO A 287 -20.21 -5.03 14.69
N ALA A 288 -18.90 -4.80 14.78
CA ALA A 288 -18.00 -5.03 13.64
C ALA A 288 -17.93 -6.54 13.40
N LYS A 289 -18.04 -6.96 12.13
CA LYS A 289 -17.83 -8.38 11.80
C LYS A 289 -16.35 -8.71 11.99
N GLU A 290 -16.07 -9.81 12.66
CA GLU A 290 -14.71 -10.33 12.72
C GLU A 290 -14.22 -10.65 11.31
N ARG A 291 -13.04 -10.12 11.00
CA ARG A 291 -12.36 -10.29 9.72
C ARG A 291 -10.90 -10.56 10.01
N ARG A 292 -10.29 -11.42 9.21
CA ARG A 292 -8.86 -11.69 9.29
C ARG A 292 -8.11 -10.44 8.87
N THR A 293 -7.26 -9.97 9.78
CA THR A 293 -6.45 -8.78 9.59
C THR A 293 -5.04 -9.19 9.18
N SER A 294 -4.38 -8.36 8.37
CA SER A 294 -3.01 -8.58 7.93
C SER A 294 -2.00 -8.41 9.08
N CYS A 295 -0.72 -8.64 8.79
CA CYS A 295 0.37 -8.23 9.66
C CYS A 295 0.44 -6.70 9.79
N SER A 296 1.36 -6.24 10.64
CA SER A 296 1.71 -4.82 10.76
C SER A 296 3.11 -4.55 10.23
N ALA A 297 3.55 -3.32 10.37
CA ALA A 297 4.87 -2.85 9.99
C ALA A 297 5.43 -1.94 11.09
N TYR A 298 6.69 -2.16 11.43
CA TYR A 298 7.47 -1.28 12.29
C TYR A 298 8.38 -0.42 11.42
N LEU A 299 8.24 0.89 11.54
CA LEU A 299 8.99 1.86 10.76
C LEU A 299 10.06 2.54 11.62
N MET A 300 11.20 2.83 11.00
CA MET A 300 12.23 3.70 11.54
C MET A 300 12.56 4.78 10.52
N TYR A 301 12.63 6.02 10.99
CA TYR A 301 13.04 7.19 10.22
C TYR A 301 14.31 7.70 10.86
N ILE A 302 15.43 7.64 10.15
CA ILE A 302 16.75 7.90 10.68
C ILE A 302 17.41 8.99 9.85
N ASP A 303 17.72 10.11 10.50
CA ASP A 303 18.62 11.15 9.99
C ASP A 303 20.06 10.71 10.30
N TYR A 304 20.80 10.32 9.26
CA TYR A 304 22.10 9.68 9.37
C TYR A 304 23.21 10.53 8.80
N GLN A 305 24.25 10.86 9.58
CA GLN A 305 25.41 11.62 9.09
C GLN A 305 26.50 10.68 8.57
N GLY A 306 26.70 10.65 7.26
CA GLY A 306 27.67 9.76 6.61
C GLY A 306 27.13 9.23 5.29
N ALA A 307 27.92 8.41 4.59
CA ALA A 307 27.54 7.85 3.30
C ALA A 307 27.40 6.33 3.38
N LEU A 308 26.35 5.80 2.75
CA LEU A 308 26.10 4.36 2.60
C LEU A 308 26.12 3.98 1.10
N PRO A 309 27.29 4.00 0.44
CA PRO A 309 27.39 3.92 -1.03
C PRO A 309 26.90 2.60 -1.63
N ASN A 310 26.79 1.54 -0.82
CA ASN A 310 26.28 0.24 -1.27
C ASN A 310 24.76 0.21 -1.43
N LEU A 311 24.03 1.19 -0.87
CA LEU A 311 22.58 1.28 -0.90
C LEU A 311 22.07 2.16 -2.04
N LEU A 312 21.07 1.65 -2.76
CA LEU A 312 20.29 2.37 -3.76
C LEU A 312 19.16 3.16 -3.09
N HIS A 313 18.29 3.78 -3.90
CA HIS A 313 17.04 4.35 -3.39
C HIS A 313 16.25 3.31 -2.60
N HIS A 314 16.04 2.12 -3.16
CA HIS A 314 15.25 1.06 -2.55
C HIS A 314 16.10 -0.19 -2.33
N ASN A 315 16.01 -0.80 -1.15
CA ASN A 315 16.83 -1.94 -0.77
C ASN A 315 16.01 -2.94 0.03
N VAL A 316 16.21 -4.24 -0.21
CA VAL A 316 15.54 -5.33 0.49
C VAL A 316 16.61 -6.25 1.09
N PHE A 317 16.49 -6.54 2.38
CA PHE A 317 17.35 -7.47 3.10
C PHE A 317 16.54 -8.71 3.41
N PHE A 318 16.89 -9.84 2.79
CA PHE A 318 16.24 -11.11 3.07
C PHE A 318 16.91 -11.83 4.23
N GLY A 319 16.07 -12.43 5.08
CA GLY A 319 16.50 -13.42 6.07
C GLY A 319 16.83 -14.77 5.43
N ALA A 320 17.46 -15.65 6.19
CA ALA A 320 17.88 -16.98 5.74
C ALA A 320 16.68 -17.92 5.51
N ASP A 321 15.67 -17.85 6.40
CA ASP A 321 14.46 -18.65 6.31
C ASP A 321 13.24 -17.76 6.05
N PHE A 322 13.07 -17.44 4.76
CA PHE A 322 11.96 -16.60 4.31
C PHE A 322 10.59 -17.17 4.70
N ARG A 323 10.41 -18.49 4.63
CA ARG A 323 9.12 -19.11 4.93
C ARG A 323 8.79 -19.01 6.42
N SER A 324 9.73 -19.36 7.29
CA SER A 324 9.53 -19.27 8.75
C SER A 324 9.20 -17.84 9.20
N ASN A 325 9.88 -16.84 8.61
CA ASN A 325 9.60 -15.42 8.88
C ASN A 325 8.17 -15.02 8.52
N LEU A 326 7.68 -15.46 7.36
CA LEU A 326 6.31 -15.21 6.93
C LEU A 326 5.30 -15.94 7.82
N ASP A 327 5.56 -17.21 8.13
CA ASP A 327 4.68 -18.01 8.98
C ASP A 327 4.55 -17.37 10.38
N ALA A 328 5.63 -16.82 10.94
CA ALA A 328 5.63 -16.13 12.24
C ALA A 328 4.68 -14.92 12.30
N ILE A 329 4.55 -14.16 11.21
CA ILE A 329 3.76 -12.91 11.18
C ILE A 329 2.37 -13.08 10.54
N PHE A 330 2.13 -14.17 9.81
CA PHE A 330 0.84 -14.41 9.11
C PHE A 330 0.04 -15.59 9.67
N GLN A 331 0.65 -16.54 10.38
CA GLN A 331 -0.02 -17.72 10.93
C GLN A 331 -0.09 -17.64 12.46
N HIS A 332 -1.26 -17.97 13.02
CA HIS A 332 -1.45 -17.97 14.46
C HIS A 332 -0.90 -19.25 15.11
N PRO A 333 -0.31 -19.17 16.33
CA PRO A 333 -0.08 -17.96 17.11
C PRO A 333 1.05 -17.10 16.52
N LEU A 334 0.81 -15.78 16.44
CA LEU A 334 1.76 -14.80 15.92
C LEU A 334 2.99 -14.70 16.82
N ARG A 335 4.17 -14.46 16.21
CA ARG A 335 5.46 -14.37 16.90
C ARG A 335 6.37 -13.37 16.20
N MET A 336 7.34 -12.86 16.94
CA MET A 336 8.44 -12.11 16.34
C MET A 336 9.36 -13.03 15.53
N PRO A 337 9.70 -12.67 14.27
CA PRO A 337 10.68 -13.40 13.48
C PRO A 337 12.08 -13.25 14.10
N GLN A 338 12.89 -14.32 14.04
CA GLN A 338 14.26 -14.31 14.56
C GLN A 338 15.27 -13.66 13.60
N ASP A 339 14.98 -13.67 12.30
CA ASP A 339 15.80 -13.08 11.24
C ASP A 339 14.91 -12.33 10.24
N PRO A 340 14.25 -11.23 10.66
CA PRO A 340 13.26 -10.55 9.82
C PRO A 340 13.85 -10.10 8.49
N ALA A 341 13.12 -10.33 7.42
CA ALA A 341 13.34 -9.54 6.21
C ALA A 341 12.94 -8.08 6.46
N PHE A 342 13.69 -7.13 5.95
CA PHE A 342 13.37 -5.71 6.10
C PHE A 342 13.71 -4.92 4.84
N TYR A 343 13.07 -3.76 4.71
CA TYR A 343 13.20 -2.87 3.58
C TYR A 343 13.82 -1.55 4.03
N VAL A 344 14.71 -1.00 3.21
CA VAL A 344 15.39 0.27 3.47
C VAL A 344 15.27 1.19 2.25
N ALA A 345 14.84 2.43 2.47
CA ALA A 345 14.77 3.46 1.43
C ALA A 345 15.58 4.71 1.78
N LEU A 346 16.33 5.24 0.82
CA LEU A 346 17.10 6.48 0.90
C LEU A 346 16.63 7.39 -0.24
N SER A 347 15.56 8.15 -0.01
CA SER A 347 14.95 8.93 -1.09
C SER A 347 15.81 10.12 -1.55
N ASN A 348 16.78 10.53 -0.73
CA ASN A 348 17.81 11.49 -1.12
C ASN A 348 18.75 10.98 -2.23
N ARG A 349 18.76 9.67 -2.54
CA ARG A 349 19.46 9.10 -3.72
C ARG A 349 18.87 9.57 -5.04
N THR A 350 17.56 9.80 -5.09
CA THR A 350 16.88 10.32 -6.29
C THR A 350 16.63 11.82 -6.18
N GLN A 351 16.41 12.33 -4.96
CA GLN A 351 16.12 13.73 -4.72
C GLN A 351 17.02 14.29 -3.58
N PRO A 352 18.20 14.85 -3.90
CA PRO A 352 19.20 15.22 -2.90
C PRO A 352 18.74 16.18 -1.79
N ASP A 353 17.77 17.06 -2.04
CA ASP A 353 17.28 18.05 -1.07
C ASP A 353 16.37 17.47 0.03
N ARG A 354 16.16 16.15 0.05
CA ARG A 354 15.43 15.46 1.14
C ARG A 354 16.26 15.22 2.40
N ALA A 355 17.57 15.41 2.32
CA ALA A 355 18.50 15.36 3.43
C ALA A 355 19.52 16.51 3.29
N PRO A 356 20.06 17.04 4.39
CA PRO A 356 21.19 17.96 4.32
C PRO A 356 22.40 17.33 3.61
N ALA A 357 23.31 18.16 3.10
CA ALA A 357 24.55 17.68 2.51
C ALA A 357 25.36 16.86 3.54
N GLY A 358 25.80 15.66 3.14
CA GLY A 358 26.50 14.72 4.02
C GLY A 358 25.60 13.85 4.90
N HIS A 359 24.28 13.98 4.78
CA HIS A 359 23.30 13.15 5.47
C HIS A 359 22.56 12.21 4.52
N GLU A 360 22.05 11.11 5.06
CA GLU A 360 21.16 10.15 4.41
C GLU A 360 19.84 10.08 5.18
N ASN A 361 18.71 10.10 4.46
CA ASN A 361 17.38 9.97 5.07
C ASN A 361 16.92 8.50 5.03
N ILE A 362 17.42 7.70 5.97
CA ILE A 362 17.20 6.26 6.00
C ILE A 362 15.80 5.95 6.55
N PHE A 363 14.90 5.51 5.67
CA PHE A 363 13.63 4.90 6.02
C PHE A 363 13.81 3.39 6.14
N VAL A 364 13.38 2.77 7.24
CA VAL A 364 13.37 1.30 7.39
C VAL A 364 11.95 0.82 7.66
N LEU A 365 11.56 -0.29 7.03
CA LEU A 365 10.32 -1.02 7.30
C LEU A 365 10.63 -2.47 7.64
N VAL A 366 10.16 -2.91 8.80
CA VAL A 366 10.20 -4.31 9.23
C VAL A 366 8.77 -4.84 9.34
N PRO A 367 8.35 -5.83 8.54
CA PRO A 367 7.09 -6.53 8.75
C PRO A 367 7.08 -7.19 10.12
N CYS A 368 6.02 -6.97 10.89
CA CYS A 368 5.90 -7.48 12.26
C CYS A 368 4.46 -7.94 12.55
N PRO A 369 4.24 -8.71 13.63
CA PRO A 369 2.90 -9.05 14.08
C PRO A 369 2.01 -7.80 14.31
N ASN A 370 0.71 -7.95 14.10
CA ASN A 370 -0.27 -6.94 14.52
C ASN A 370 -0.53 -7.06 16.05
N LEU A 371 -1.44 -6.24 16.59
CA LEU A 371 -1.73 -6.18 18.03
C LEU A 371 -2.41 -7.43 18.62
N ASP A 372 -2.71 -8.46 17.83
CA ASP A 372 -3.01 -9.79 18.39
C ASP A 372 -1.77 -10.42 19.06
N TYR A 373 -0.57 -9.93 18.72
CA TYR A 373 0.66 -10.16 19.49
C TYR A 373 0.94 -8.93 20.37
N LYS A 374 1.15 -9.17 21.66
CA LYS A 374 1.52 -8.09 22.60
C LYS A 374 3.01 -7.80 22.50
N MET A 375 3.38 -6.93 21.56
CA MET A 375 4.77 -6.51 21.38
C MET A 375 5.28 -5.77 22.62
N THR A 376 6.46 -6.18 23.11
CA THR A 376 7.14 -5.59 24.26
C THR A 376 8.24 -4.64 23.81
N ALA A 377 8.70 -3.76 24.71
CA ALA A 377 9.87 -2.91 24.44
C ALA A 377 11.13 -3.73 24.13
N GLN A 378 11.25 -4.95 24.69
CA GLN A 378 12.35 -5.86 24.39
C GLN A 378 12.27 -6.40 22.96
N ASP A 379 11.07 -6.74 22.47
CA ASP A 379 10.87 -7.15 21.08
C ASP A 379 11.27 -6.04 20.10
N GLU A 380 10.89 -4.79 20.39
CA GLU A 380 11.27 -3.64 19.58
C GLU A 380 12.78 -3.41 19.58
N GLN A 381 13.41 -3.43 20.75
CA GLN A 381 14.85 -3.26 20.87
C GLN A 381 15.61 -4.36 20.11
N GLN A 382 15.17 -5.62 20.25
CA GLN A 382 15.77 -6.74 19.53
C GLN A 382 15.63 -6.57 18.02
N MET A 383 14.46 -6.18 17.54
CA MET A 383 14.22 -5.92 16.11
C MET A 383 15.13 -4.81 15.58
N GLN A 384 15.25 -3.70 16.31
CA GLN A 384 16.15 -2.59 15.95
C GLN A 384 17.61 -3.04 15.92
N SER A 385 18.07 -3.82 16.91
CA SER A 385 19.42 -4.38 16.93
C SER A 385 19.70 -5.28 15.73
N LEU A 386 18.77 -6.20 15.39
CA LEU A 386 18.94 -7.09 14.24
C LEU A 386 19.06 -6.33 12.92
N VAL A 387 18.26 -5.27 12.75
CA VAL A 387 18.38 -4.38 11.58
C VAL A 387 19.73 -3.67 11.57
N ALA A 388 20.12 -3.04 12.68
CA ALA A 388 21.35 -2.28 12.78
C ALA A 388 22.59 -3.16 12.53
N GLU A 389 22.64 -4.35 13.13
CA GLU A 389 23.68 -5.36 12.89
C GLU A 389 23.74 -5.72 11.41
N ARG A 390 22.59 -6.02 10.79
CA ARG A 390 22.56 -6.41 9.38
C ARG A 390 22.96 -5.27 8.44
N MET A 391 22.58 -4.04 8.74
CA MET A 391 23.00 -2.87 7.98
C MET A 391 24.49 -2.55 8.18
N CYS A 392 25.03 -2.78 9.38
CA CYS A 392 26.46 -2.64 9.65
C CYS A 392 27.27 -3.62 8.80
N GLU A 393 26.89 -4.91 8.82
CA GLU A 393 27.54 -5.98 8.06
C GLU A 393 27.58 -5.71 6.55
N VAL A 394 26.46 -5.24 5.98
CA VAL A 394 26.27 -5.19 4.52
C VAL A 394 26.57 -3.81 3.92
N ALA A 395 26.27 -2.73 4.66
CA ALA A 395 26.30 -1.37 4.15
C ALA A 395 27.28 -0.45 4.91
N GLY A 396 27.94 -0.93 5.96
CA GLY A 396 28.85 -0.12 6.79
C GLY A 396 28.11 0.89 7.67
N PHE A 397 26.84 0.61 8.01
CA PHE A 397 26.05 1.45 8.92
C PHE A 397 26.64 1.44 10.34
N ASP A 398 26.96 2.61 10.85
CA ASP A 398 27.37 2.83 12.24
C ASP A 398 26.28 3.59 13.02
N PRO A 399 25.62 2.98 14.03
CA PRO A 399 24.63 3.66 14.87
C PRO A 399 25.12 4.95 15.54
N ALA A 400 26.44 5.13 15.74
CA ALA A 400 27.01 6.35 16.31
C ALA A 400 26.78 7.60 15.44
N ASN A 401 26.46 7.41 14.16
CA ASN A 401 26.22 8.49 13.20
C ASN A 401 24.74 8.93 13.11
N ILE A 402 23.84 8.32 13.88
CA ILE A 402 22.43 8.72 13.96
C ILE A 402 22.31 10.08 14.64
N GLN A 403 21.81 11.08 13.92
CA GLN A 403 21.59 12.43 14.45
C GLN A 403 20.19 12.56 15.07
N ALA A 404 19.20 11.94 14.44
CA ALA A 404 17.84 11.86 14.95
C ALA A 404 17.17 10.57 14.47
N GLN A 405 16.29 10.01 15.30
CA GLN A 405 15.50 8.84 14.96
C GLN A 405 14.08 8.96 15.48
N ARG A 406 13.12 8.47 14.69
CA ARG A 406 11.74 8.24 15.12
C ARG A 406 11.30 6.84 14.72
N THR A 407 10.54 6.17 15.58
CA THR A 407 9.91 4.88 15.28
C THR A 407 8.40 5.05 15.11
N TYR A 408 7.77 4.11 14.40
CA TYR A 408 6.31 4.07 14.22
C TYR A 408 5.82 2.64 14.02
N GLY A 409 5.07 2.11 14.98
CA GLY A 409 4.71 0.69 15.03
C GLY A 409 3.20 0.42 15.16
N PRO A 410 2.82 -0.84 15.43
CA PRO A 410 1.43 -1.28 15.56
C PRO A 410 0.57 -0.43 16.50
N GLN A 411 1.14 0.01 17.63
CA GLN A 411 0.42 0.86 18.59
C GLN A 411 0.13 2.24 18.01
N ASP A 412 1.09 2.85 17.32
CA ASP A 412 0.92 4.17 16.71
C ASP A 412 -0.07 4.12 15.54
N TRP A 413 -0.02 3.06 14.72
CA TRP A 413 -1.01 2.77 13.68
C TRP A 413 -2.43 2.72 14.24
N ALA A 414 -2.62 2.05 15.38
CA ALA A 414 -3.92 1.94 16.04
C ALA A 414 -4.35 3.28 16.67
N GLY A 415 -3.45 3.98 17.35
CA GLY A 415 -3.75 5.19 18.10
C GLY A 415 -4.02 6.40 17.20
N ASP A 416 -3.12 6.69 16.27
CA ASP A 416 -3.20 7.90 15.46
C ASP A 416 -4.24 7.73 14.34
N LEU A 417 -4.12 6.64 13.57
CA LEU A 417 -4.87 6.39 12.35
C LEU A 417 -6.09 5.47 12.52
N ASN A 418 -6.37 5.04 13.75
CA ASN A 418 -7.50 4.16 14.08
C ASN A 418 -7.50 2.83 13.30
N LEU A 419 -6.32 2.28 13.00
CA LEU A 419 -6.21 1.03 12.24
C LEU A 419 -6.54 -0.16 13.14
N ASP A 420 -7.46 -1.00 12.70
CA ASP A 420 -7.88 -2.16 13.49
C ASP A 420 -6.67 -3.07 13.74
N LYS A 421 -6.48 -3.41 15.02
CA LYS A 421 -5.31 -4.19 15.51
C LYS A 421 -3.95 -3.59 15.12
N GLY A 422 -3.88 -2.30 14.78
CA GLY A 422 -2.63 -1.68 14.35
C GLY A 422 -2.09 -2.25 13.03
N ALA A 423 -2.93 -2.85 12.19
CA ALA A 423 -2.47 -3.49 10.96
C ALA A 423 -2.16 -2.47 9.86
N ALA A 424 -0.87 -2.30 9.57
CA ALA A 424 -0.37 -1.37 8.56
C ALA A 424 -1.00 -1.63 7.18
N PHE A 425 -1.24 -2.90 6.83
CA PHE A 425 -1.81 -3.32 5.55
C PHE A 425 -3.34 -3.58 5.58
N GLY A 426 -4.00 -3.32 6.72
CA GLY A 426 -5.45 -3.48 6.90
C GLY A 426 -5.94 -4.93 6.83
N LEU A 427 -7.15 -5.14 6.31
CA LEU A 427 -7.73 -6.47 6.18
C LEU A 427 -6.92 -7.36 5.22
N SER A 428 -6.69 -8.62 5.62
CA SER A 428 -5.96 -9.60 4.81
C SER A 428 -6.62 -9.83 3.44
N HIS A 429 -5.80 -10.24 2.46
CA HIS A 429 -6.22 -10.57 1.08
C HIS A 429 -6.38 -12.09 0.89
N ASP A 430 -6.89 -12.78 1.90
CA ASP A 430 -7.23 -14.19 1.72
C ASP A 430 -8.37 -14.36 0.69
N PHE A 431 -8.59 -15.59 0.24
CA PHE A 431 -9.60 -15.89 -0.78
C PHE A 431 -11.00 -15.39 -0.38
N MET A 432 -11.35 -15.46 0.91
CA MET A 432 -12.65 -15.05 1.46
C MET A 432 -12.74 -13.56 1.76
N GLN A 433 -11.67 -12.80 1.54
CA GLN A 433 -11.62 -11.34 1.72
C GLN A 433 -11.07 -10.62 0.49
N SER A 434 -11.21 -11.26 -0.69
CA SER A 434 -10.80 -10.72 -1.99
C SER A 434 -11.99 -10.65 -2.95
N VAL A 435 -11.89 -9.80 -3.96
CA VAL A 435 -12.88 -9.68 -5.05
C VAL A 435 -14.31 -9.50 -4.50
N CYS A 436 -15.27 -10.38 -4.81
CA CYS A 436 -16.66 -10.21 -4.39
C CYS A 436 -16.90 -10.41 -2.88
N PHE A 437 -15.94 -11.01 -2.18
CA PHE A 437 -16.01 -11.21 -0.74
C PHE A 437 -15.35 -10.08 0.06
N ARG A 438 -14.60 -9.20 -0.62
CA ARG A 438 -14.09 -7.96 -0.01
C ARG A 438 -15.27 -7.11 0.48
N PRO A 439 -15.15 -6.40 1.63
CA PRO A 439 -16.23 -5.54 2.07
C PRO A 439 -16.66 -4.52 1.01
N SER A 440 -17.98 -4.43 0.83
CA SER A 440 -18.62 -3.49 -0.08
C SER A 440 -18.31 -2.04 0.34
N ASN A 441 -18.00 -1.20 -0.63
CA ASN A 441 -17.81 0.26 -0.49
C ASN A 441 -19.14 1.05 -0.33
N ARG A 442 -20.22 0.38 0.09
CA ARG A 442 -21.54 0.95 0.39
C ARG A 442 -22.16 0.27 1.62
N SER A 443 -22.71 1.06 2.53
CA SER A 443 -23.43 0.54 3.71
C SER A 443 -24.73 -0.14 3.32
N LYS A 444 -25.05 -1.27 3.99
CA LYS A 444 -26.31 -1.99 3.81
C LYS A 444 -27.45 -1.40 4.63
N SER A 445 -27.13 -0.73 5.74
CA SER A 445 -28.10 -0.20 6.70
C SER A 445 -28.33 1.30 6.57
N ASN A 446 -27.36 2.05 6.00
CA ASN A 446 -27.46 3.49 5.84
C ASN A 446 -27.33 3.89 4.37
N PRO A 447 -28.40 4.39 3.71
CA PRO A 447 -28.36 4.75 2.30
C PRO A 447 -27.51 5.99 1.98
N HIS A 448 -27.10 6.76 2.98
CA HIS A 448 -26.23 7.93 2.83
C HIS A 448 -24.75 7.61 2.99
N LEU A 449 -24.41 6.40 3.48
CA LEU A 449 -23.03 6.05 3.87
C LEU A 449 -22.36 5.13 2.85
N PHE A 450 -21.21 5.59 2.36
CA PHE A 450 -20.27 4.87 1.51
C PHE A 450 -18.93 4.73 2.21
N TYR A 451 -18.14 3.75 1.80
CA TYR A 451 -16.82 3.49 2.38
C TYR A 451 -15.78 3.55 1.27
N VAL A 452 -14.61 4.10 1.57
CA VAL A 452 -13.46 4.12 0.64
C VAL A 452 -12.19 3.78 1.41
N GLY A 453 -11.13 3.43 0.71
CA GLY A 453 -9.83 3.13 1.31
C GLY A 453 -9.56 1.63 1.47
N ALA A 454 -8.49 1.33 2.20
CA ALA A 454 -7.81 0.02 2.14
C ALA A 454 -8.64 -1.18 2.64
N SER A 455 -9.68 -0.92 3.44
CA SER A 455 -10.50 -1.93 4.11
C SER A 455 -11.74 -2.36 3.31
N THR A 456 -11.96 -1.73 2.15
CA THR A 456 -13.11 -2.02 1.27
C THR A 456 -12.64 -2.36 -0.14
N THR A 457 -13.59 -2.58 -1.05
CA THR A 457 -13.31 -2.89 -2.45
C THR A 457 -12.54 -1.74 -3.12
N PRO A 458 -11.44 -2.00 -3.84
CA PRO A 458 -10.89 -3.32 -4.18
C PRO A 458 -9.89 -3.89 -3.16
N GLY A 459 -9.19 -3.06 -2.37
CA GLY A 459 -8.19 -3.53 -1.42
C GLY A 459 -7.23 -2.46 -0.95
N ASN A 460 -6.10 -2.90 -0.39
CA ASN A 460 -5.04 -2.01 0.11
C ASN A 460 -4.04 -1.60 -1.00
N GLY A 461 -3.25 -0.57 -0.73
CA GLY A 461 -2.28 -0.01 -1.69
C GLY A 461 -2.79 1.27 -2.36
N LEU A 462 -1.87 2.20 -2.68
CA LEU A 462 -2.24 3.49 -3.28
C LEU A 462 -3.02 3.35 -4.60
N PRO A 463 -2.64 2.48 -5.55
CA PRO A 463 -3.43 2.28 -6.77
C PRO A 463 -4.84 1.75 -6.46
N MET A 464 -4.96 0.85 -5.49
CA MET A 464 -6.23 0.22 -5.12
C MET A 464 -7.18 1.22 -4.47
N VAL A 465 -6.70 2.13 -3.61
CA VAL A 465 -7.59 3.15 -3.00
C VAL A 465 -8.03 4.20 -4.01
N LEU A 466 -7.24 4.47 -5.05
CA LEU A 466 -7.63 5.33 -6.17
C LEU A 466 -8.72 4.68 -7.04
N ILE A 467 -8.56 3.39 -7.37
CA ILE A 467 -9.63 2.60 -8.01
C ILE A 467 -10.86 2.55 -7.09
N GLY A 468 -10.66 2.42 -5.78
CA GLY A 468 -11.74 2.45 -4.79
C GLY A 468 -12.55 3.75 -4.84
N ALA A 469 -11.89 4.91 -4.98
CA ALA A 469 -12.54 6.20 -5.13
C ALA A 469 -13.39 6.29 -6.41
N GLU A 470 -12.89 5.80 -7.55
CA GLU A 470 -13.65 5.68 -8.80
C GLU A 470 -14.88 4.77 -8.62
N LEU A 471 -14.70 3.60 -7.99
CA LEU A 471 -15.79 2.65 -7.77
C LEU A 471 -16.86 3.19 -6.81
N VAL A 472 -16.46 3.97 -5.80
CA VAL A 472 -17.40 4.66 -4.90
C VAL A 472 -18.21 5.70 -5.66
N GLU A 473 -17.55 6.53 -6.47
CA GLU A 473 -18.19 7.52 -7.32
C GLU A 473 -19.22 6.87 -8.26
N GLN A 474 -18.86 5.76 -8.91
CA GLN A 474 -19.79 4.98 -9.73
C GLN A 474 -21.00 4.50 -8.91
N ARG A 475 -20.79 3.99 -7.69
CA ARG A 475 -21.92 3.54 -6.84
C ARG A 475 -22.82 4.65 -6.39
N ILE A 476 -22.27 5.83 -6.14
CA ILE A 476 -23.04 7.03 -5.81
C ILE A 476 -23.91 7.42 -7.02
N GLY A 477 -23.36 7.35 -8.24
CA GLY A 477 -24.11 7.51 -9.50
C GLY A 477 -25.23 6.48 -9.67
N ASP A 478 -24.92 5.18 -9.53
CA ASP A 478 -25.90 4.08 -9.59
C ASP A 478 -27.05 4.24 -8.59
N ALA A 479 -26.78 4.87 -7.44
CA ALA A 479 -27.78 5.15 -6.41
C ALA A 479 -28.62 6.41 -6.69
N GLY A 480 -28.37 7.11 -7.80
CA GLY A 480 -29.12 8.29 -8.23
C GLY A 480 -28.77 9.58 -7.48
N TYR A 481 -27.59 9.63 -6.88
CA TYR A 481 -27.06 10.84 -6.22
C TYR A 481 -26.24 11.73 -7.15
N LEU A 482 -25.64 11.17 -8.21
CA LEU A 482 -24.97 11.93 -9.27
C LEU A 482 -25.82 11.89 -10.54
N GLY A 483 -25.74 12.96 -11.32
CA GLY A 483 -26.51 13.15 -12.55
C GLY A 483 -25.71 12.99 -13.82
#